data_AF-A0A7V0NNB5-F1
#
_entry.id   AF-A0A7V0NNB5-F1
#
_cell.length_a   1.000
_cell.length_b   1.000
_cell.length_c   1.000
_cell.angle_alpha   90.00
_cell.angle_beta   90.00
_cell.angle_gamma   90.00
#
_symmetry.space_group_name_H-M   'P 1'
#
loop_
_entity.id
_entity.type
_entity.pdbx_description
1 polymer ?
#
loop_
_entity_poly.entity_id
_entity_poly.type
_entity_poly.pdbx_seq_one_letter_code
_entity_poly.pdbx_strand_id
1 'polypeptide(L)'
;MTAQAHVPENYREIQRYGLWMFIISEAFLFAILIAIRFIFTGLERPEALSIPLGLVLTAILLSSSYTLHRGEKAAAAGDQVGLRAGLVLTIGLGIL
;
A
#
# COMPACT_ATOMS: atom_id res chain seq x y z
N MET A 1 -19.50 -33.55 -7.16
CA MET A 1 -18.49 -33.84 -6.11
C MET A 1 -17.34 -32.86 -6.29
N THR A 2 -17.40 -31.69 -5.66
CA THR A 2 -16.32 -30.69 -5.71
C THR A 2 -15.29 -31.04 -4.66
N ALA A 3 -14.11 -31.47 -5.09
CA ALA A 3 -12.97 -31.70 -4.20
C ALA A 3 -12.59 -30.38 -3.52
N GLN A 4 -12.88 -30.25 -2.22
CA GLN A 4 -12.31 -29.17 -1.43
C GLN A 4 -10.81 -29.43 -1.30
N ALA A 5 -9.99 -28.57 -1.92
CA ALA A 5 -8.57 -28.57 -1.70
C ALA A 5 -8.30 -28.28 -0.21
N HIS A 6 -7.82 -29.29 0.52
CA HIS A 6 -7.36 -29.14 1.89
C HIS A 6 -6.08 -28.31 1.88
N VAL A 7 -6.20 -26.98 1.96
CA VAL A 7 -5.07 -26.09 2.17
C VAL A 7 -4.67 -26.22 3.64
N PRO A 8 -3.47 -26.75 3.96
CA PRO A 8 -3.05 -26.86 5.34
C PRO A 8 -2.99 -25.46 5.96
N GLU A 9 -3.58 -25.28 7.15
CA GLU A 9 -3.62 -24.02 7.91
C GLU A 9 -2.27 -23.28 7.92
N ASN A 10 -1.17 -24.03 8.06
CA ASN A 10 0.20 -23.50 8.06
C ASN A 10 0.54 -22.66 6.82
N TYR A 11 -0.06 -22.91 5.66
CA TYR A 11 0.32 -22.23 4.42
C TYR A 11 -0.09 -20.75 4.40
N ARG A 12 -1.28 -20.43 4.93
CA ARG A 12 -1.75 -19.03 5.03
C ARG A 12 -0.93 -18.22 6.02
N GLU A 13 -0.59 -18.85 7.15
CA GLU A 13 0.25 -18.24 8.17
C GLU A 13 1.65 -17.95 7.61
N ILE A 14 2.27 -18.91 6.92
CA ILE A 14 3.57 -18.71 6.24
C ILE A 14 3.50 -17.57 5.22
N GLN A 15 2.45 -17.49 4.40
CA GLN A 15 2.26 -16.40 3.44
C GLN A 15 2.15 -15.04 4.14
N ARG A 16 1.41 -14.96 5.25
CA ARG A 16 1.27 -13.72 6.04
C ARG A 16 2.62 -13.29 6.62
N TYR A 17 3.37 -14.22 7.22
CA TYR A 17 4.71 -13.94 7.72
C TYR A 17 5.68 -13.53 6.61
N GLY A 18 5.60 -14.17 5.43
CA GLY A 18 6.37 -13.79 4.25
C GLY A 18 6.09 -12.36 3.80
N LEU A 19 4.81 -11.96 3.76
CA LEU A 19 4.41 -10.59 3.44
C LEU A 19 4.94 -9.58 4.47
N TRP A 20 4.85 -9.89 5.76
CA TRP A 20 5.41 -9.03 6.82
C TRP A 20 6.92 -8.86 6.68
N MET A 21 7.66 -9.95 6.45
CA MET A 21 9.10 -9.90 6.23
C MET A 21 9.47 -9.09 4.98
N PHE A 22 8.68 -9.19 3.91
CA PHE A 22 8.84 -8.38 2.71
C PHE A 22 8.64 -6.89 3.00
N ILE A 23 7.58 -6.50 3.71
CA ILE A 23 7.32 -5.11 4.11
C ILE A 23 8.47 -4.57 4.98
N ILE A 24 8.98 -5.38 5.91
CA ILE A 24 10.13 -5.01 6.74
C ILE A 24 11.39 -4.79 5.86
N SER A 25 11.63 -5.65 4.88
CA SER A 25 12.74 -5.51 3.94
C SER A 25 12.65 -4.20 3.14
N GLU A 26 11.47 -3.88 2.61
CA GLU A 26 11.21 -2.61 1.91
C GLU A 26 11.39 -1.41 2.85
N ALA A 27 10.97 -1.51 4.11
CA ALA A 27 11.18 -0.44 5.10
C ALA A 27 12.68 -0.17 5.34
N PHE A 28 13.53 -1.20 5.39
CA PHE A 28 14.98 -1.02 5.47
C PHE A 28 15.56 -0.35 4.21
N LEU A 29 15.09 -0.75 3.02
CA LEU A 29 15.47 -0.11 1.77
C LEU A 29 15.17 1.40 1.81
N PHE A 30 13.94 1.78 2.15
CA PHE A 30 13.55 3.19 2.26
C PHE A 30 14.31 3.93 3.37
N ALA A 31 14.57 3.29 4.51
CA ALA A 31 15.36 3.89 5.58
C ALA A 31 16.78 4.24 5.13
N ILE A 32 17.42 3.35 4.37
CA ILE A 32 18.75 3.61 3.79
C ILE A 32 18.68 4.75 2.77
N LEU A 33 17.69 4.76 1.88
CA LEU A 33 17.51 5.86 0.91
C LEU A 33 17.31 7.22 1.59
N ILE A 34 16.51 7.26 2.66
CA ILE A 34 16.31 8.46 3.47
C ILE A 34 17.62 8.87 4.16
N ALA A 35 18.35 7.92 4.74
CA ALA A 35 19.64 8.18 5.37
C ALA A 35 20.65 8.78 4.37
N ILE A 36 20.75 8.21 3.15
CA ILE A 36 21.57 8.74 2.06
C ILE A 36 21.19 10.19 1.77
N ARG A 37 19.89 10.51 1.62
CA ARG A 37 19.44 11.88 1.36
C ARG A 37 19.90 12.87 2.45
N PHE A 38 19.87 12.49 3.72
CA PHE A 38 20.30 13.37 4.80
C PHE A 38 21.82 13.45 4.97
N ILE A 39 22.54 12.34 4.78
CA ILE A 39 24.01 12.30 4.89
C ILE A 39 24.65 13.16 3.79
N PHE A 40 24.15 13.10 2.56
CA PHE A 40 24.77 13.77 1.42
C PHE A 40 24.30 15.21 1.21
N THR A 41 23.02 15.50 1.38
CA THR A 41 22.43 16.82 1.08
C THR A 41 22.17 17.63 2.34
N GLY A 42 22.36 17.05 3.53
CA GLY A 42 22.07 17.72 4.80
C GLY A 42 20.59 18.09 4.96
N LEU A 43 20.34 19.12 5.77
CA LEU A 43 19.00 19.61 6.11
C LEU A 43 18.51 20.72 5.17
N GLU A 44 19.25 21.02 4.10
CA GLU A 44 18.87 22.06 3.17
C GLU A 44 17.58 21.68 2.41
N ARG A 45 16.64 22.62 2.41
CA ARG A 45 15.39 22.50 1.68
C ARG A 45 15.52 23.22 0.34
N PRO A 46 15.31 22.54 -0.80
CA PRO A 46 15.28 23.20 -2.11
C PRO A 46 14.18 24.26 -2.16
N GLU A 47 14.51 25.46 -2.65
CA GLU A 47 13.54 26.55 -2.81
C GLU A 47 12.43 26.19 -3.81
N ALA A 48 12.73 25.32 -4.78
CA ALA A 48 11.78 24.82 -5.78
C ALA A 48 10.77 23.77 -5.24
N LEU A 49 10.79 23.45 -3.94
CA LEU A 49 9.88 22.46 -3.36
C LEU A 49 8.45 23.02 -3.21
N SER A 50 7.51 22.48 -3.99
CA SER A 50 6.10 22.86 -3.95
C SER A 50 5.32 22.12 -2.86
N ILE A 51 5.21 22.74 -1.68
CA ILE A 51 4.38 22.22 -0.57
C ILE A 51 2.93 21.92 -1.00
N PRO A 52 2.24 22.80 -1.76
CA PRO A 52 0.85 22.53 -2.14
C PRO A 52 0.70 21.25 -2.97
N LEU A 53 1.64 20.99 -3.88
CA LEU A 53 1.64 19.77 -4.70
C LEU A 53 1.90 18.54 -3.83
N GLY A 54 2.86 18.61 -2.92
CA GLY A 54 3.11 17.52 -1.96
C GLY A 54 1.88 17.19 -1.10
N LEU A 55 1.13 18.21 -0.67
CA LEU A 55 -0.12 18.01 0.07
C LEU A 55 -1.20 17.36 -0.80
N VAL A 56 -1.35 17.78 -2.06
CA VAL A 56 -2.32 17.20 -3.00
C VAL A 56 -2.00 15.72 -3.24
N LEU A 57 -0.74 15.38 -3.54
CA LEU A 57 -0.32 13.99 -3.72
C LEU A 57 -0.55 13.15 -2.45
N THR A 58 -0.24 13.71 -1.28
CA THR A 58 -0.49 13.02 0.00
C THR A 58 -1.99 12.76 0.20
N ALA A 59 -2.86 13.73 -0.10
CA ALA A 59 -4.30 13.57 -0.01
C ALA A 59 -4.84 12.52 -0.99
N ILE A 60 -4.30 12.47 -2.21
CA ILE A 60 -4.62 11.44 -3.21
C ILE A 60 -4.24 10.04 -2.68
N LEU A 61 -3.01 9.87 -2.20
CA LEU A 61 -2.54 8.58 -1.66
C LEU A 61 -3.35 8.13 -0.43
N LEU A 62 -3.70 9.06 0.46
CA LEU A 62 -4.53 8.76 1.62
C LEU A 62 -5.96 8.37 1.21
N SER A 63 -6.52 9.06 0.22
CA SER A 63 -7.82 8.72 -0.36
C SER A 63 -7.79 7.34 -1.02
N SER A 64 -6.71 7.02 -1.73
CA SER A 64 -6.49 5.69 -2.35
C SER A 64 -6.46 4.57 -1.30
N SER A 65 -5.78 4.79 -0.17
CA SER A 65 -5.79 3.85 0.95
C SER A 65 -7.20 3.63 1.51
N TYR A 66 -7.97 4.72 1.66
CA TYR A 66 -9.36 4.65 2.13
C TYR A 66 -10.28 3.88 1.17
N THR A 67 -10.12 4.06 -0.15
CA THR A 67 -10.95 3.37 -1.15
C THR A 67 -10.72 1.87 -1.14
N LEU A 68 -9.47 1.43 -0.97
CA LEU A 68 -9.15 0.01 -0.84
C LEU A 68 -9.72 -0.57 0.45
N HIS A 69 -9.58 0.13 1.57
CA HIS A 69 -10.12 -0.32 2.87
C HIS A 69 -11.65 -0.48 2.83
N ARG A 70 -12.37 0.40 2.12
CA ARG A 70 -13.81 0.20 1.88
C ARG A 70 -14.10 -1.00 1.00
N GLY A 71 -13.31 -1.23 -0.05
CA GLY A 71 -13.43 -2.41 -0.92
C GLY A 71 -13.21 -3.72 -0.15
N GLU A 72 -12.25 -3.75 0.77
CA GLU A 72 -11.99 -4.89 1.65
C GLU A 72 -13.20 -5.20 2.55
N LYS A 73 -13.82 -4.16 3.15
CA LYS A 73 -15.06 -4.34 3.93
C LYS A 73 -16.22 -4.87 3.10
N ALA A 74 -16.36 -4.41 1.86
CA ALA A 74 -17.37 -4.93 0.93
C ALA A 74 -17.11 -6.42 0.61
N ALA A 75 -15.85 -6.78 0.36
CA ALA A 75 -15.45 -8.17 0.14
C ALA A 75 -15.77 -9.07 1.34
N ALA A 76 -15.53 -8.59 2.57
CA ALA A 76 -15.87 -9.31 3.80
C ALA A 76 -17.39 -9.54 3.96
N ALA A 77 -18.22 -8.64 3.42
CA ALA A 77 -19.68 -8.80 3.35
C ALA A 77 -20.16 -9.65 2.16
N GLY A 78 -19.25 -10.20 1.34
CA GLY A 78 -19.56 -11.00 0.15
C GLY A 78 -19.84 -10.18 -1.11
N ASP A 79 -19.71 -8.86 -1.06
CA ASP A 79 -19.93 -7.97 -2.20
C ASP A 79 -18.67 -7.86 -3.08
N GLN A 80 -18.67 -8.66 -4.15
CA GLN A 80 -17.60 -8.68 -5.15
C GLN A 80 -17.60 -7.44 -6.06
N VAL A 81 -18.75 -6.78 -6.23
CA VAL A 81 -18.85 -5.57 -7.04
C VAL A 81 -18.20 -4.41 -6.30
N GLY A 82 -18.49 -4.28 -5.00
CA GLY A 82 -17.84 -3.31 -4.10
C GLY A 82 -16.32 -3.48 -4.04
N LEU A 83 -15.81 -4.72 -3.99
CA LEU A 83 -14.37 -4.99 -4.04
C LEU A 83 -13.74 -4.50 -5.36
N ARG A 84 -14.32 -4.87 -6.50
CA ARG A 84 -13.79 -4.47 -7.82
C ARG A 84 -13.82 -2.97 -8.02
N ALA A 85 -14.90 -2.31 -7.62
CA ALA A 85 -15.00 -0.86 -7.67
C ALA A 85 -13.94 -0.18 -6.80
N GLY A 86 -13.71 -0.69 -5.58
CA GLY A 86 -12.65 -0.20 -4.69
C GLY A 86 -11.25 -0.35 -5.30
N LEU A 87 -10.95 -1.50 -5.91
CA LEU A 87 -9.67 -1.75 -6.59
C LEU A 87 -9.45 -0.81 -7.79
N VAL A 88 -10.45 -0.67 -8.67
CA VAL A 88 -10.36 0.23 -9.83
C VAL A 88 -10.14 1.67 -9.40
N LEU A 89 -10.86 2.13 -8.37
CA LEU A 89 -10.72 3.48 -7.85
C LEU A 89 -9.35 3.72 -7.22
N THR A 90 -8.84 2.75 -6.46
CA THR A 90 -7.49 2.80 -5.83
C THR A 90 -6.41 2.90 -6.90
N ILE A 91 -6.49 2.08 -7.96
CA ILE A 91 -5.55 2.10 -9.10
C ILE A 91 -5.67 3.43 -9.85
N GLY A 92 -6.89 3.91 -10.11
CA GLY A 92 -7.12 5.19 -10.79
C GLY A 92 -6.52 6.37 -10.03
N LEU A 93 -6.67 6.40 -8.70
CA LEU A 93 -6.04 7.39 -7.84
C LEU A 93 -4.50 7.28 -7.81
N GLY A 94 -3.95 6.07 -7.96
CA GLY A 94 -2.50 5.88 -8.01
C GLY A 94 -1.84 6.25 -9.34
N ILE A 95 -2.61 6.35 -10.43
CA ILE A 95 -2.12 6.77 -11.76
C ILE A 95 -2.07 8.29 -11.88
N LEU A 96 -2.93 9.00 -11.13
CA LEU A 96 -3.04 10.46 -11.12
C LEU A 96 -1.84 11.13 -10.43
#